data_AF-D8QZK1-F1
#
_entry.id   AF-D8QZK1-F1
#
_cell.length_a   1.000
_cell.length_b   1.000
_cell.length_c   1.000
_cell.angle_alpha   90.00
_cell.angle_beta   90.00
_cell.angle_gamma   90.00
#
_symmetry.space_group_name_H-M   'P 1'
#
loop_
_entity.id
_entity.type
_entity.pdbx_description
1 polymer ?
#
loop_
_entity_poly.entity_id
_entity_poly.type
_entity_poly.pdbx_seq_one_letter_code
_entity_poly.pdbx_strand_id
1 'polypeptide(L)'
;MGKSRIAIVGDVHGAWDSKLDAQALELLKPDLVLFVGDFGDENVQIVQEISKLGMPKAAILGNHDCCYSAAHKPTPKKCSSAIKRWARVDQMLKALGDDHVGYRRKDYPDLKLSVIGVRPFATGGDRFYNSEFLSSTYGVDNMEQSATRIAQLALSAPKGHSLVFLGHNGPAGLGSQPGDICGKDFDKGGGGDHGDPDFARALDMVREQDASRVALVVFGHMHRQLLGYNRGKQRKMCLCDAKSAAKTGTVYVNGAVVPRCEDERRHFTVVDMAAGRVESVRETWVAVPKDGPAHLACEEVLFAHRPVLAVKNRAQGKTKS
;
A
#
# COMPACT_ATOMS: atom_id res chain seq x y z
N MET A 1 13.68 -19.99 3.00
CA MET A 1 13.14 -18.62 2.95
C MET A 1 12.26 -18.46 4.18
N GLY A 2 12.46 -17.39 4.95
CA GLY A 2 11.72 -17.17 6.20
C GLY A 2 10.24 -16.88 5.96
N LYS A 3 9.45 -17.02 7.01
CA LYS A 3 8.13 -16.41 7.07
C LYS A 3 8.33 -14.93 7.43
N SER A 4 7.47 -14.06 6.93
CA SER A 4 7.47 -12.64 7.30
C SER A 4 6.05 -12.14 7.46
N ARG A 5 5.81 -11.29 8.45
CA ARG A 5 4.52 -10.65 8.68
C ARG A 5 4.62 -9.17 8.38
N ILE A 6 3.72 -8.68 7.53
CA ILE A 6 3.63 -7.27 7.17
C ILE A 6 2.32 -6.72 7.74
N ALA A 7 2.38 -5.61 8.46
CA ALA A 7 1.20 -4.84 8.85
C ALA A 7 1.05 -3.64 7.92
N ILE A 8 -0.10 -3.48 7.28
CA ILE A 8 -0.43 -2.35 6.43
C ILE A 8 -1.31 -1.38 7.22
N VAL A 9 -0.86 -0.14 7.32
CA VAL A 9 -1.63 0.98 7.84
C VAL A 9 -2.17 1.75 6.64
N GLY A 10 -3.49 1.72 6.51
CA GLY A 10 -4.26 2.44 5.50
C GLY A 10 -4.26 3.96 5.67
N ASP A 11 -5.02 4.62 4.81
CA ASP A 11 -5.30 6.06 4.81
C ASP A 11 -5.64 6.56 6.22
N VAL A 12 -4.68 7.28 6.82
CA VAL A 12 -4.71 7.58 8.26
C VAL A 12 -5.70 8.69 8.58
N HIS A 13 -5.80 9.71 7.74
CA HIS A 13 -6.68 10.88 7.87
C HIS A 13 -6.73 11.49 9.27
N GLY A 14 -5.58 11.66 9.92
CA GLY A 14 -5.51 12.21 11.27
C GLY A 14 -5.70 11.18 12.39
N ALA A 15 -6.14 9.96 12.08
CA ALA A 15 -6.45 8.91 13.05
C ALA A 15 -5.21 8.05 13.34
N TRP A 16 -4.17 8.68 13.88
CA TRP A 16 -2.98 8.03 14.42
C TRP A 16 -2.76 8.44 15.87
N ASP A 17 -2.55 7.46 16.74
CA ASP A 17 -2.11 7.68 18.12
C ASP A 17 -0.84 6.86 18.35
N SER A 18 0.29 7.56 18.52
CA SER A 18 1.60 6.91 18.66
C SER A 18 1.68 5.84 19.74
N LYS A 19 0.89 5.94 20.83
CA LYS A 19 0.89 4.96 21.91
C LYS A 19 -0.02 3.79 21.57
N LEU A 20 -1.26 4.07 21.18
CA LEU A 20 -2.27 3.03 20.96
C LEU A 20 -1.98 2.23 19.70
N ASP A 21 -1.55 2.87 18.61
CA ASP A 21 -1.15 2.18 17.39
C ASP A 21 0.13 1.35 17.60
N ALA A 22 1.10 1.82 18.39
CA ALA A 22 2.29 1.03 18.74
C ALA A 22 1.92 -0.21 19.55
N GLN A 23 1.06 -0.08 20.56
CA GLN A 23 0.58 -1.22 21.36
C GLN A 23 -0.16 -2.26 20.50
N ALA A 24 -0.97 -1.79 19.55
CA ALA A 24 -1.64 -2.69 18.61
C ALA A 24 -0.63 -3.42 17.71
N LEU A 25 0.37 -2.71 17.18
CA LEU A 25 1.41 -3.31 16.35
C LEU A 25 2.30 -4.29 17.15
N GLU A 26 2.60 -4.01 18.42
CA GLU A 26 3.32 -4.90 19.33
C GLU A 26 2.59 -6.24 19.54
N LEU A 27 1.25 -6.21 19.60
CA LEU A 27 0.43 -7.42 19.62
C LEU A 27 0.54 -8.21 18.30
N LEU A 28 0.47 -7.52 17.16
CA LEU A 28 0.49 -8.14 15.83
C LEU A 28 1.86 -8.73 15.47
N LYS A 29 2.93 -8.18 16.05
CA LYS A 29 4.34 -8.55 15.83
C LYS A 29 4.72 -8.58 14.35
N PRO A 30 4.53 -7.48 13.61
CA PRO A 30 4.98 -7.41 12.23
C PRO A 30 6.51 -7.31 12.16
N ASP A 31 7.08 -7.94 11.14
CA ASP A 31 8.47 -7.76 10.75
C ASP A 31 8.66 -6.45 9.95
N LEU A 32 7.58 -5.95 9.34
CA LEU A 32 7.57 -4.73 8.53
C LEU A 32 6.20 -4.04 8.60
N VAL A 33 6.20 -2.71 8.75
CA VAL A 33 4.99 -1.87 8.67
C VAL A 33 5.00 -1.06 7.38
N LEU A 34 3.90 -1.09 6.62
CA LEU A 34 3.73 -0.31 5.40
C LEU A 34 2.65 0.75 5.59
N PHE A 35 2.98 2.01 5.31
CA PHE A 35 2.04 3.13 5.37
C PHE A 35 1.71 3.60 3.94
N VAL A 36 0.42 3.59 3.59
CA VAL A 36 -0.04 3.93 2.22
C VAL A 36 -0.30 5.42 2.01
N GLY A 37 -0.12 6.25 3.04
CA GLY A 37 -0.23 7.70 2.96
C GLY A 37 -1.54 8.26 3.52
N ASP A 38 -1.88 9.46 3.06
CA ASP A 38 -2.99 10.26 3.56
C ASP A 38 -2.95 10.41 5.07
N PHE A 39 -1.81 10.87 5.59
CA PHE A 39 -1.55 10.99 7.03
C PHE A 39 -2.50 11.95 7.74
N GLY A 40 -2.93 13.02 7.06
CA GLY A 40 -3.97 13.90 7.55
C GLY A 40 -3.85 15.34 7.07
N ASP A 41 -3.98 15.58 5.76
CA ASP A 41 -3.96 16.93 5.18
C ASP A 41 -2.65 17.69 5.52
N GLU A 42 -1.51 17.15 5.10
CA GLU A 42 -0.16 17.67 5.41
C GLU A 42 0.17 17.77 6.91
N ASN A 43 -0.35 16.87 7.75
CA ASN A 43 -0.07 16.87 9.19
C ASN A 43 1.35 16.41 9.53
N VAL A 44 2.28 17.37 9.62
CA VAL A 44 3.68 17.14 10.00
C VAL A 44 3.83 16.40 11.33
N GLN A 45 2.97 16.67 12.32
CA GLN A 45 3.09 16.04 13.64
C GLN A 45 2.85 14.54 13.56
N ILE A 46 1.80 14.10 12.86
CA ILE A 46 1.52 12.66 12.68
C ILE A 46 2.67 11.97 11.95
N VAL A 47 3.20 12.59 10.90
CA VAL A 47 4.35 12.02 10.17
C VAL A 47 5.58 11.92 11.07
N GLN A 48 5.83 12.92 11.94
CA GLN A 48 6.90 12.86 12.94
C GLN A 48 6.67 11.74 13.98
N GLU A 49 5.43 11.53 14.42
CA GLU A 49 5.09 10.42 15.32
C GLU A 49 5.31 9.06 14.66
N ILE A 50 4.88 8.88 13.40
CA ILE A 50 5.12 7.67 12.61
C ILE A 50 6.62 7.42 12.42
N SER A 51 7.41 8.46 12.13
CA SER A 51 8.86 8.33 11.96
C SER A 51 9.57 7.79 13.21
N LYS A 52 9.01 8.04 14.40
CA LYS A 52 9.55 7.58 15.69
C LYS A 52 9.16 6.14 16.05
N LEU A 53 8.29 5.50 15.27
CA LEU A 53 7.91 4.11 15.51
C LEU A 53 9.16 3.21 15.46
N GLY A 54 9.40 2.44 16.52
CA GLY A 54 10.60 1.60 16.67
C GLY A 54 10.65 0.34 15.81
N MET A 55 9.74 0.19 14.84
CA MET A 55 9.62 -0.99 13.98
C MET A 55 10.12 -0.69 12.56
N PRO A 56 10.65 -1.70 11.82
CA PRO A 56 10.97 -1.55 10.41
C PRO A 56 9.76 -1.07 9.63
N LYS A 57 9.91 -0.02 8.81
CA LYS A 57 8.79 0.56 8.08
C LYS A 57 9.18 1.21 6.76
N ALA A 58 8.21 1.25 5.87
CA ALA A 58 8.22 2.05 4.65
C ALA A 58 6.88 2.79 4.52
N ALA A 59 6.95 4.01 3.99
CA ALA A 59 5.82 4.90 3.85
C ALA A 59 5.83 5.54 2.46
N ILE A 60 4.65 5.82 1.93
CA ILE A 60 4.47 6.70 0.78
C ILE A 60 3.47 7.80 1.16
N LEU A 61 3.65 8.99 0.60
CA LEU A 61 2.74 10.12 0.80
C LEU A 61 1.60 10.07 -0.21
N GLY A 62 0.38 10.34 0.27
CA GLY A 62 -0.85 10.35 -0.54
C GLY A 62 -1.26 11.73 -1.02
N ASN A 63 -2.40 11.86 -1.69
CA ASN A 63 -2.83 13.15 -2.23
C ASN A 63 -3.25 14.14 -1.13
N HIS A 64 -3.72 13.66 0.02
CA HIS A 64 -3.98 14.53 1.17
C HIS A 64 -2.68 15.03 1.80
N ASP A 65 -1.56 14.35 1.62
CA ASP A 65 -0.26 14.79 2.12
C ASP A 65 0.38 15.92 1.30
N CYS A 66 -0.32 16.45 0.31
CA CYS A 66 0.03 17.70 -0.36
C CYS A 66 -1.19 18.59 -0.65
N CYS A 67 -2.33 18.40 0.02
CA CYS A 67 -3.59 18.99 -0.44
C CYS A 67 -3.61 20.53 -0.43
N TYR A 68 -2.84 21.18 0.44
CA TYR A 68 -2.71 22.64 0.49
C TYR A 68 -1.62 23.14 -0.45
N SER A 69 -0.54 22.36 -0.57
CA SER A 69 0.65 22.66 -1.38
C SER A 69 0.34 22.52 -2.86
N ALA A 70 -0.41 21.49 -3.24
CA ALA A 70 -0.86 21.22 -4.60
C ALA A 70 -2.08 22.07 -5.01
N ALA A 71 -2.52 23.02 -4.18
CA ALA A 71 -3.68 23.89 -4.41
C ALA A 71 -5.03 23.16 -4.66
N HIS A 72 -5.18 21.91 -4.18
CA HIS A 72 -6.43 21.14 -4.31
C HIS A 72 -7.50 21.61 -3.30
N LYS A 73 -7.08 22.23 -2.20
CA LYS A 73 -7.93 22.91 -1.21
C LYS A 73 -7.51 24.38 -1.11
N PRO A 74 -8.43 25.31 -0.74
CA PRO A 74 -8.07 26.71 -0.54
C PRO A 74 -6.93 26.82 0.49
N THR A 75 -5.84 27.48 0.10
CA THR A 75 -4.72 27.75 1.00
C THR A 75 -5.20 28.63 2.16
N PRO A 76 -4.78 28.36 3.41
CA PRO A 76 -4.98 29.31 4.50
C PRO A 76 -4.46 30.68 4.07
N LYS A 77 -5.21 31.77 4.35
CA LYS A 77 -5.03 33.15 3.83
C LYS A 77 -3.63 33.80 4.02
N LYS A 78 -2.62 33.08 4.53
CA LYS A 78 -1.27 33.57 4.88
C LYS A 78 -0.10 32.98 4.07
N CYS A 79 -0.33 32.25 2.97
CA CYS A 79 0.77 31.71 2.14
C CYS A 79 1.03 32.59 0.90
N SER A 80 1.85 33.63 1.05
CA SER A 80 2.13 34.64 0.01
C SER A 80 3.32 34.34 -0.91
N SER A 81 3.95 33.16 -0.87
CA SER A 81 5.09 32.82 -1.75
C SER A 81 5.18 31.31 -2.05
N ALA A 82 5.61 30.95 -3.26
CA ALA A 82 5.78 29.56 -3.71
C ALA A 82 6.73 28.72 -2.81
N ILE A 83 7.77 29.33 -2.23
CA ILE A 83 8.72 28.66 -1.30
C ILE A 83 8.03 28.22 0.00
N LYS A 84 7.04 28.99 0.48
CA LYS A 84 6.26 28.61 1.68
C LYS A 84 5.22 27.53 1.37
N ARG A 85 4.94 27.27 0.09
CA ARG A 85 3.86 26.36 -0.34
C ARG A 85 4.16 24.92 0.04
N TRP A 86 5.38 24.45 -0.24
CA TRP A 86 5.79 23.05 -0.02
C TRP A 86 6.50 22.81 1.31
N ALA A 87 6.66 23.84 2.16
CA ALA A 87 7.44 23.75 3.39
C ALA A 87 6.96 22.66 4.37
N ARG A 88 5.66 22.35 4.40
CA ARG A 88 5.11 21.25 5.22
C ARG A 88 5.45 19.89 4.62
N VAL A 89 5.33 19.76 3.30
CA VAL A 89 5.72 18.56 2.55
C VAL A 89 7.21 18.28 2.76
N ASP A 90 8.07 19.30 2.68
CA ASP A 90 9.51 19.18 2.94
C ASP A 90 9.78 18.68 4.37
N GLN A 91 9.05 19.18 5.37
CA GLN A 91 9.17 18.71 6.75
C GLN A 91 8.75 17.25 6.90
N MET A 92 7.68 16.82 6.23
CA MET A 92 7.24 15.42 6.23
C MET A 92 8.25 14.50 5.55
N LEU A 93 8.75 14.88 4.37
CA LEU A 93 9.81 14.17 3.66
C LEU A 93 11.07 14.05 4.52
N LYS A 94 11.47 15.13 5.19
CA LYS A 94 12.62 15.12 6.11
C LYS A 94 12.38 14.25 7.34
N ALA A 95 11.17 14.23 7.89
CA ALA A 95 10.82 13.41 9.04
C ALA A 95 10.84 11.91 8.69
N LEU A 96 10.30 11.52 7.53
CA LEU A 96 10.34 10.14 7.06
C LEU A 96 11.74 9.70 6.63
N GLY A 97 12.54 10.61 6.06
CA GLY A 97 13.89 10.28 5.57
C GLY A 97 13.86 9.10 4.61
N ASP A 98 14.64 8.07 4.91
CA ASP A 98 14.72 6.84 4.08
C ASP A 98 13.47 5.94 4.19
N ASP A 99 12.58 6.19 5.15
CA ASP A 99 11.31 5.46 5.25
C ASP A 99 10.33 5.90 4.15
N HIS A 100 10.47 7.10 3.57
CA HIS A 100 9.67 7.51 2.41
C HIS A 100 10.20 6.87 1.13
N VAL A 101 9.40 5.99 0.54
CA VAL A 101 9.79 5.19 -0.63
C VAL A 101 9.31 5.77 -1.96
N GLY A 102 8.61 6.90 -2.01
CA GLY A 102 8.14 7.49 -3.28
C GLY A 102 9.29 7.68 -4.28
N TYR A 103 9.20 7.04 -5.45
CA TYR A 103 10.29 6.95 -6.45
C TYR A 103 11.65 6.48 -5.91
N ARG A 104 11.62 5.64 -4.86
CA ARG A 104 12.77 5.03 -4.20
C ARG A 104 12.49 3.56 -3.91
N ARG A 105 13.56 2.86 -3.54
CA ARG A 105 13.51 1.49 -3.04
C ARG A 105 14.11 1.43 -1.66
N LYS A 106 13.50 0.63 -0.79
CA LYS A 106 14.10 0.23 0.49
C LYS A 106 14.19 -1.29 0.57
N ASP A 107 15.40 -1.79 0.83
CA ASP A 107 15.69 -3.21 0.91
C ASP A 107 15.65 -3.70 2.36
N TYR A 108 15.07 -4.88 2.57
CA TYR A 108 15.02 -5.60 3.85
C TYR A 108 15.68 -6.97 3.68
N PRO A 109 17.02 -7.05 3.76
CA PRO A 109 17.76 -8.28 3.47
C PRO A 109 17.35 -9.47 4.34
N ASP A 110 17.07 -9.24 5.62
CA ASP A 110 16.66 -10.29 6.56
C ASP A 110 15.31 -10.91 6.19
N LEU A 111 14.43 -10.12 5.57
CA LEU A 111 13.13 -10.56 5.07
C LEU A 111 13.23 -11.07 3.62
N LYS A 112 14.34 -10.81 2.94
CA LYS A 112 14.51 -10.97 1.48
C LYS A 112 13.40 -10.24 0.71
N LEU A 113 13.08 -9.03 1.15
CA LEU A 113 12.08 -8.17 0.52
C LEU A 113 12.72 -6.87 0.03
N SER A 114 12.19 -6.34 -1.07
CA SER A 114 12.47 -5.00 -1.53
C SER A 114 11.15 -4.25 -1.70
N VAL A 115 10.97 -3.17 -0.94
CA VAL A 115 9.82 -2.29 -1.06
C VAL A 115 10.12 -1.25 -2.13
N ILE A 116 9.34 -1.25 -3.20
CA ILE A 116 9.43 -0.32 -4.33
C ILE A 116 8.30 0.69 -4.18
N GLY A 117 8.62 1.94 -3.83
CA GLY A 117 7.60 2.98 -3.80
C GLY A 117 7.36 3.56 -5.18
N VAL A 118 6.09 3.77 -5.50
CA VAL A 118 5.66 4.29 -6.79
C VAL A 118 5.54 5.82 -6.76
N ARG A 119 4.74 6.41 -7.66
CA ARG A 119 4.48 7.85 -7.68
C ARG A 119 3.84 8.31 -6.35
N PRO A 120 4.50 9.18 -5.57
CA PRO A 120 3.90 9.76 -4.38
C PRO A 120 2.87 10.83 -4.78
N PHE A 121 1.97 11.17 -3.87
CA PHE A 121 0.93 12.20 -4.05
C PHE A 121 -0.07 11.91 -5.18
N ALA A 122 -0.16 10.66 -5.63
CA ALA A 122 -1.06 10.25 -6.70
C ALA A 122 -2.52 10.48 -6.29
N THR A 123 -3.32 11.05 -7.17
CA THR A 123 -4.77 11.28 -6.95
C THR A 123 -5.63 10.24 -7.67
N GLY A 124 -5.01 9.28 -8.34
CA GLY A 124 -5.65 8.38 -9.30
C GLY A 124 -5.96 8.97 -10.67
N GLY A 125 -6.20 8.06 -11.61
CA GLY A 125 -6.50 8.36 -13.01
C GLY A 125 -5.28 8.72 -13.87
N ASP A 126 -5.56 9.21 -15.07
CA ASP A 126 -4.59 9.44 -16.15
C ASP A 126 -3.85 10.79 -16.07
N ARG A 127 -4.09 11.58 -15.02
CA ARG A 127 -3.50 12.91 -14.87
C ARG A 127 -2.20 12.87 -14.06
N PHE A 128 -1.20 13.61 -14.55
CA PHE A 128 0.09 13.78 -13.90
C PHE A 128 0.13 15.11 -13.13
N TYR A 129 -0.46 15.11 -11.94
CA TYR A 129 -0.49 16.29 -11.06
C TYR A 129 0.88 16.61 -10.48
N ASN A 130 1.06 17.87 -10.06
CA ASN A 130 2.27 18.34 -9.37
C ASN A 130 3.57 18.20 -10.18
N SER A 131 3.50 18.27 -11.51
CA SER A 131 4.65 18.03 -12.40
C SER A 131 5.89 18.88 -12.07
N GLU A 132 5.74 20.18 -11.81
CA GLU A 132 6.86 21.06 -11.44
C GLU A 132 7.55 20.61 -10.13
N PHE A 133 6.75 20.19 -9.14
CA PHE A 133 7.27 19.68 -7.88
C PHE A 133 7.91 18.30 -8.04
N LEU A 134 7.28 17.39 -8.79
CA LEU A 134 7.82 16.06 -9.06
C LEU A 134 9.12 16.11 -9.88
N SER A 135 9.20 17.02 -10.85
CA SER A 135 10.41 17.27 -11.64
C SER A 135 11.54 17.80 -10.76
N SER A 136 11.30 18.86 -9.99
CA SER A 136 12.34 19.47 -9.13
C SER A 136 12.79 18.57 -7.96
N THR A 137 11.89 17.76 -7.40
CA THR A 137 12.16 16.95 -6.21
C THR A 137 12.65 15.54 -6.55
N TYR A 138 12.10 14.94 -7.61
CA TYR A 138 12.35 13.53 -7.97
C TYR A 138 12.96 13.36 -9.36
N GLY A 139 13.05 14.41 -10.18
CA GLY A 139 13.53 14.32 -11.57
C GLY A 139 12.58 13.56 -12.49
N VAL A 140 11.26 13.61 -12.22
CA VAL A 140 10.23 12.91 -13.00
C VAL A 140 9.21 13.91 -13.53
N ASP A 141 9.14 14.05 -14.86
CA ASP A 141 8.36 15.06 -15.56
C ASP A 141 6.99 14.57 -16.05
N ASN A 142 6.82 13.25 -16.25
CA ASN A 142 5.62 12.68 -16.88
C ASN A 142 5.39 11.20 -16.52
N MET A 143 4.24 10.67 -16.95
CA MET A 143 3.82 9.29 -16.70
C MET A 143 4.81 8.24 -17.21
N GLU A 144 5.41 8.44 -18.39
CA GLU A 144 6.33 7.46 -18.97
C GLU A 144 7.65 7.40 -18.20
N GLN A 145 8.20 8.56 -17.83
CA GLN A 145 9.35 8.65 -16.94
C GLN A 145 9.04 8.06 -15.57
N SER A 146 7.83 8.29 -15.05
CA SER A 146 7.36 7.69 -13.79
C SER A 146 7.40 6.17 -13.86
N ALA A 147 6.76 5.58 -14.88
CA ALA A 147 6.74 4.13 -15.09
C ALA A 147 8.14 3.55 -15.21
N THR A 148 8.99 4.19 -16.03
CA THR A 148 10.39 3.80 -16.24
C THR A 148 11.18 3.83 -14.94
N ARG A 149 11.05 4.90 -14.15
CA ARG A 149 11.74 5.05 -12.86
C ARG A 149 11.34 3.96 -11.88
N ILE A 150 10.04 3.68 -11.77
CA ILE A 150 9.51 2.62 -10.90
C ILE A 150 10.04 1.25 -11.33
N ALA A 151 9.99 0.95 -12.63
CA ALA A 151 10.49 -0.31 -13.16
C ALA A 151 12.00 -0.49 -12.92
N GLN A 152 12.80 0.56 -13.12
CA GLN A 152 14.25 0.52 -12.86
C GLN A 152 14.58 0.21 -11.39
N LEU A 153 13.84 0.79 -10.44
CA LEU A 153 14.02 0.51 -9.01
C LEU A 153 13.75 -0.95 -8.68
N ALA A 154 12.68 -1.51 -9.26
CA ALA A 154 12.29 -2.91 -9.11
C ALA A 154 13.30 -3.87 -9.75
N LEU A 155 13.70 -3.61 -11.00
CA LEU A 155 14.61 -4.48 -11.75
C LEU A 155 16.04 -4.49 -11.16
N SER A 156 16.46 -3.39 -10.53
CA SER A 156 17.75 -3.29 -9.85
C SER A 156 17.74 -3.87 -8.42
N ALA A 157 16.60 -4.37 -7.93
CA ALA A 157 16.50 -4.94 -6.58
C ALA A 157 17.35 -6.23 -6.44
N PRO A 158 17.96 -6.49 -5.27
CA PRO A 158 18.86 -7.62 -5.07
C PRO A 158 18.23 -8.95 -5.54
N LYS A 159 19.03 -9.78 -6.22
CA LYS A 159 18.56 -11.10 -6.68
C LYS A 159 18.08 -11.93 -5.50
N GLY A 160 16.95 -12.63 -5.68
CA GLY A 160 16.33 -13.44 -4.64
C GLY A 160 15.47 -12.67 -3.65
N HIS A 161 15.36 -11.34 -3.77
CA HIS A 161 14.33 -10.58 -3.06
C HIS A 161 13.00 -10.66 -3.81
N SER A 162 11.92 -10.86 -3.04
CA SER A 162 10.56 -10.60 -3.52
C SER A 162 10.27 -9.10 -3.49
N LEU A 163 9.56 -8.65 -4.51
CA LEU A 163 9.18 -7.26 -4.70
C LEU A 163 7.82 -7.00 -4.05
N VAL A 164 7.78 -5.96 -3.23
CA VAL A 164 6.57 -5.40 -2.63
C VAL A 164 6.43 -3.99 -3.20
N PHE A 165 5.43 -3.73 -4.03
CA PHE A 165 5.16 -2.36 -4.47
C PHE A 165 4.28 -1.65 -3.45
N LEU A 166 4.61 -0.38 -3.17
CA LEU A 166 3.86 0.47 -2.26
C LEU A 166 3.44 1.75 -3.00
N GLY A 167 2.13 1.90 -3.17
CA GLY A 167 1.50 3.10 -3.73
C GLY A 167 0.55 3.75 -2.76
N HIS A 168 0.19 5.01 -3.04
CA HIS A 168 -0.99 5.58 -2.42
C HIS A 168 -2.24 5.15 -3.18
N ASN A 169 -2.24 5.29 -4.50
CA ASN A 169 -3.28 4.71 -5.35
C ASN A 169 -2.82 3.39 -5.99
N GLY A 170 -3.79 2.55 -6.37
CA GLY A 170 -3.52 1.27 -7.02
C GLY A 170 -3.22 1.42 -8.52
N PRO A 171 -2.69 0.38 -9.19
CA PRO A 171 -2.42 0.41 -10.62
C PRO A 171 -3.71 0.35 -11.45
N ALA A 172 -3.70 1.01 -12.61
CA ALA A 172 -4.78 0.92 -13.59
C ALA A 172 -4.99 -0.52 -14.10
N GLY A 173 -6.19 -0.79 -14.63
CA GLY A 173 -6.63 -2.10 -15.12
C GLY A 173 -7.44 -2.91 -14.09
N LEU A 174 -7.66 -2.36 -12.89
CA LEU A 174 -8.31 -3.02 -11.76
C LEU A 174 -9.60 -2.34 -11.28
N GLY A 175 -10.21 -1.49 -12.11
CA GLY A 175 -11.34 -0.64 -11.72
C GLY A 175 -12.56 -0.69 -12.64
N SER A 176 -12.93 -1.84 -13.21
CA SER A 176 -14.04 -1.89 -14.19
C SER A 176 -15.40 -1.47 -13.61
N GLN A 177 -15.70 -1.88 -12.36
CA GLN A 177 -16.93 -1.61 -11.64
C GLN A 177 -16.67 -0.76 -10.39
N PRO A 178 -17.65 -0.01 -9.86
CA PRO A 178 -17.47 0.83 -8.66
C PRO A 178 -16.85 0.09 -7.46
N GLY A 179 -17.24 -1.17 -7.25
CA GLY A 179 -16.75 -1.99 -6.14
C GLY A 179 -15.45 -2.73 -6.41
N ASP A 180 -14.85 -2.59 -7.60
CA ASP A 180 -13.52 -3.16 -7.85
C ASP A 180 -12.45 -2.38 -7.08
N ILE A 181 -11.30 -3.02 -6.87
CA ILE A 181 -10.25 -2.52 -5.96
C ILE A 181 -9.72 -1.13 -6.35
N CYS A 182 -9.75 -0.76 -7.64
CA CYS A 182 -9.43 0.59 -8.16
C CYS A 182 -10.62 1.25 -8.88
N GLY A 183 -11.85 0.83 -8.58
CA GLY A 183 -13.06 1.26 -9.30
C GLY A 183 -13.61 2.62 -8.88
N LYS A 184 -13.89 3.50 -9.83
CA LYS A 184 -14.49 4.81 -9.56
C LYS A 184 -15.94 4.70 -9.08
N ASP A 185 -16.27 5.38 -7.99
CA ASP A 185 -17.56 5.25 -7.29
C ASP A 185 -18.26 6.59 -6.99
N PHE A 186 -17.63 7.73 -7.29
CA PHE A 186 -18.10 9.07 -6.92
C PHE A 186 -18.91 9.82 -8.00
N ASP A 187 -18.90 9.37 -9.26
CA ASP A 187 -19.64 10.03 -10.36
C ASP A 187 -21.04 9.46 -10.60
N LYS A 188 -21.94 10.27 -11.20
CA LYS A 188 -23.25 9.82 -11.70
C LYS A 188 -23.07 8.75 -12.78
N GLY A 189 -23.47 7.51 -12.48
CA GLY A 189 -23.35 6.34 -13.37
C GLY A 189 -22.43 5.25 -12.82
N GLY A 190 -21.45 5.61 -11.98
CA GLY A 190 -20.48 4.69 -11.39
C GLY A 190 -19.58 3.98 -12.41
N GLY A 191 -18.47 3.42 -11.93
CA GLY A 191 -17.58 2.56 -12.73
C GLY A 191 -16.51 3.33 -13.49
N GLY A 192 -15.59 2.57 -14.08
CA GLY A 192 -14.39 3.11 -14.72
C GLY A 192 -13.16 3.07 -13.80
N ASP A 193 -12.00 2.97 -14.44
CA ASP A 193 -10.75 2.74 -13.74
C ASP A 193 -10.21 4.05 -13.14
N HIS A 194 -9.89 4.02 -11.85
CA HIS A 194 -9.24 5.13 -11.16
C HIS A 194 -7.80 4.82 -10.77
N GLY A 195 -7.26 3.67 -11.17
CA GLY A 195 -5.88 3.30 -10.93
C GLY A 195 -4.90 4.14 -11.76
N ASP A 196 -3.64 4.09 -11.34
CA ASP A 196 -2.52 4.82 -11.92
C ASP A 196 -1.95 4.10 -13.15
N PRO A 197 -1.99 4.72 -14.36
CA PRO A 197 -1.46 4.10 -15.58
C PRO A 197 0.06 3.89 -15.57
N ASP A 198 0.81 4.79 -14.95
CA ASP A 198 2.26 4.68 -14.80
C ASP A 198 2.66 3.51 -13.89
N PHE A 199 1.88 3.27 -12.82
CA PHE A 199 2.07 2.12 -11.96
C PHE A 199 1.76 0.81 -12.70
N ALA A 200 0.64 0.74 -13.43
CA ALA A 200 0.32 -0.43 -14.25
C ALA A 200 1.43 -0.71 -15.27
N ARG A 201 1.89 0.32 -15.99
CA ARG A 201 2.97 0.19 -16.98
C ARG A 201 4.28 -0.29 -16.35
N ALA A 202 4.64 0.21 -15.17
CA ALA A 202 5.83 -0.25 -14.46
C ALA A 202 5.75 -1.72 -14.06
N LEU A 203 4.59 -2.19 -13.61
CA LEU A 203 4.37 -3.61 -13.30
C LEU A 203 4.54 -4.48 -14.54
N ASP A 204 4.03 -4.03 -15.69
CA ASP A 204 4.19 -4.76 -16.96
C ASP A 204 5.67 -4.86 -17.35
N MET A 205 6.42 -3.75 -17.32
CA MET A 205 7.87 -3.75 -17.60
C MET A 205 8.64 -4.72 -16.70
N VAL A 206 8.28 -4.81 -15.42
CA VAL A 206 8.92 -5.72 -14.47
C VAL A 206 8.53 -7.16 -14.73
N ARG A 207 7.26 -7.42 -15.07
CA ARG A 207 6.75 -8.76 -15.37
C ARG A 207 7.29 -9.33 -16.67
N GLU A 208 7.49 -8.49 -17.68
CA GLU A 208 8.16 -8.85 -18.94
C GLU A 208 9.57 -9.42 -18.69
N GLN A 209 10.25 -8.98 -17.62
CA GLN A 209 11.59 -9.43 -17.27
C GLN A 209 11.59 -10.58 -16.25
N ASP A 210 10.85 -10.45 -15.15
CA ASP A 210 10.75 -11.45 -14.09
C ASP A 210 9.45 -11.32 -13.29
N ALA A 211 8.37 -11.84 -13.85
CA ALA A 211 7.06 -11.86 -13.19
C ALA A 211 7.05 -12.61 -11.85
N SER A 212 8.00 -13.52 -11.61
CA SER A 212 8.00 -14.36 -10.40
C SER A 212 8.35 -13.58 -9.13
N ARG A 213 8.98 -12.42 -9.27
CA ARG A 213 9.40 -11.58 -8.14
C ARG A 213 8.32 -10.64 -7.64
N VAL A 214 7.29 -10.32 -8.44
CA VAL A 214 6.21 -9.40 -8.05
C VAL A 214 5.21 -10.10 -7.15
N ALA A 215 5.51 -10.12 -5.85
CA ALA A 215 4.74 -10.88 -4.86
C ALA A 215 3.50 -10.12 -4.36
N LEU A 216 3.68 -8.85 -4.03
CA LEU A 216 2.66 -8.05 -3.34
C LEU A 216 2.62 -6.62 -3.91
N VAL A 217 1.42 -6.09 -4.10
CA VAL A 217 1.14 -4.71 -4.47
C VAL A 217 0.21 -4.12 -3.42
N VAL A 218 0.69 -3.14 -2.66
CA VAL A 218 -0.06 -2.49 -1.56
C VAL A 218 -0.37 -1.05 -1.92
N PHE A 219 -1.60 -0.63 -1.67
CA PHE A 219 -2.05 0.75 -1.86
C PHE A 219 -3.23 1.13 -0.96
N GLY A 220 -3.66 2.39 -1.03
CA GLY A 220 -4.80 2.98 -0.34
C GLY A 220 -5.73 3.75 -1.30
N HIS A 221 -6.08 5.00 -0.94
CA HIS A 221 -6.89 5.98 -1.70
C HIS A 221 -8.34 5.59 -1.96
N MET A 222 -8.56 4.44 -2.60
CA MET A 222 -9.89 3.95 -2.95
C MET A 222 -10.54 3.30 -1.72
N HIS A 223 -11.23 4.10 -0.91
CA HIS A 223 -11.76 3.66 0.39
C HIS A 223 -12.70 2.45 0.31
N ARG A 224 -12.73 1.66 1.39
CA ARG A 224 -13.57 0.46 1.52
C ARG A 224 -15.06 0.75 1.33
N GLN A 225 -15.57 1.79 2.00
CA GLN A 225 -16.96 2.19 1.84
C GLN A 225 -17.11 3.02 0.56
N LEU A 226 -18.02 2.61 -0.32
CA LEU A 226 -18.23 3.31 -1.58
C LEU A 226 -18.93 4.66 -1.38
N LEU A 227 -18.61 5.61 -2.25
CA LEU A 227 -19.17 6.96 -2.28
C LEU A 227 -20.32 7.11 -3.29
N GLY A 228 -20.83 8.34 -3.40
CA GLY A 228 -21.82 8.73 -4.40
C GLY A 228 -23.10 7.89 -4.35
N TYR A 229 -23.52 7.42 -5.53
CA TYR A 229 -24.72 6.58 -5.71
C TYR A 229 -24.55 5.13 -5.20
N ASN A 230 -23.34 4.76 -4.76
CA ASN A 230 -23.02 3.43 -4.28
C ASN A 230 -22.88 3.36 -2.76
N ARG A 231 -23.22 4.45 -2.05
CA ARG A 231 -23.10 4.55 -0.59
C ARG A 231 -23.78 3.37 0.11
N GLY A 232 -23.08 2.76 1.07
CA GLY A 232 -23.53 1.56 1.80
C GLY A 232 -23.04 0.22 1.22
N LYS A 233 -22.40 0.23 0.04
CA LYS A 233 -21.70 -0.94 -0.53
C LYS A 233 -20.23 -0.93 -0.15
N GLN A 234 -19.58 -2.09 -0.25
CA GLN A 234 -18.16 -2.28 0.06
C GLN A 234 -17.34 -2.55 -1.19
N ARG A 235 -16.11 -2.05 -1.19
CA ARG A 235 -15.07 -2.31 -2.19
C ARG A 235 -14.36 -3.63 -1.92
N LYS A 236 -13.93 -4.32 -2.98
CA LYS A 236 -12.98 -5.43 -2.86
C LYS A 236 -11.64 -4.89 -2.36
N MET A 237 -11.19 -5.36 -1.21
CA MET A 237 -9.93 -4.90 -0.58
C MET A 237 -8.73 -5.79 -0.91
N CYS A 238 -8.95 -6.92 -1.58
CA CYS A 238 -7.90 -7.84 -1.98
C CYS A 238 -8.24 -8.47 -3.34
N LEU A 239 -7.22 -8.67 -4.18
CA LEU A 239 -7.32 -9.37 -5.45
C LEU A 239 -6.06 -10.20 -5.65
N CYS A 240 -6.19 -11.46 -6.09
CA CYS A 240 -5.04 -12.27 -6.51
C CYS A 240 -5.13 -12.45 -8.02
N ASP A 241 -4.11 -12.02 -8.76
CA ASP A 241 -4.03 -12.26 -10.19
C ASP A 241 -3.51 -13.67 -10.47
N ALA A 242 -4.39 -14.53 -10.96
CA ALA A 242 -4.09 -15.90 -11.35
C ALA A 242 -3.40 -16.00 -12.73
N LYS A 243 -3.27 -14.89 -13.49
CA LYS A 243 -2.69 -14.87 -14.84
C LYS A 243 -1.17 -14.71 -14.89
N SER A 244 -0.51 -14.45 -13.75
CA SER A 244 0.96 -14.48 -13.70
C SER A 244 1.44 -15.88 -14.08
N ALA A 245 2.36 -15.98 -15.05
CA ALA A 245 2.94 -17.26 -15.49
C ALA A 245 3.66 -18.03 -14.36
N ALA A 246 3.89 -17.39 -13.21
CA ALA A 246 4.27 -18.05 -11.98
C ALA A 246 3.03 -18.66 -11.33
N LYS A 247 3.09 -19.96 -10.98
CA LYS A 247 2.03 -20.77 -10.33
C LYS A 247 1.49 -20.21 -8.98
N THR A 248 1.78 -18.96 -8.63
CA THR A 248 1.56 -18.34 -7.33
C THR A 248 0.92 -16.96 -7.32
N GLY A 249 0.85 -16.24 -8.47
CA GLY A 249 0.13 -14.96 -8.59
C GLY A 249 0.73 -13.75 -7.87
N THR A 250 0.38 -12.54 -8.31
CA THR A 250 0.59 -11.29 -7.55
C THR A 250 -0.67 -11.03 -6.72
N VAL A 251 -0.51 -10.71 -5.43
CA VAL A 251 -1.63 -10.26 -4.59
C VAL A 251 -1.63 -8.74 -4.51
N TYR A 252 -2.78 -8.15 -4.75
CA TYR A 252 -3.05 -6.72 -4.62
C TYR A 252 -3.87 -6.50 -3.36
N VAL A 253 -3.43 -5.59 -2.50
CA VAL A 253 -4.06 -5.29 -1.22
C VAL A 253 -4.30 -3.79 -1.12
N ASN A 254 -5.56 -3.42 -0.97
CA ASN A 254 -5.98 -2.07 -0.66
C ASN A 254 -6.18 -1.97 0.87
N GLY A 255 -5.41 -1.10 1.52
CA GLY A 255 -5.43 -0.87 2.96
C GLY A 255 -6.44 0.20 3.42
N ALA A 256 -7.15 0.86 2.51
CA ALA A 256 -7.94 2.07 2.74
C ALA A 256 -9.27 1.84 3.50
N VAL A 257 -9.20 1.42 4.75
CA VAL A 257 -10.36 1.35 5.65
C VAL A 257 -10.46 2.64 6.44
N VAL A 258 -11.46 3.46 6.09
CA VAL A 258 -11.72 4.77 6.70
C VAL A 258 -13.17 4.81 7.23
N PRO A 259 -13.41 5.18 8.50
CA PRO A 259 -12.39 5.48 9.52
C PRO A 259 -11.59 4.23 9.92
N ARG A 260 -10.29 4.44 10.18
CA ARG A 260 -9.37 3.36 10.59
C ARG A 260 -9.41 3.10 12.10
N CYS A 261 -10.00 4.01 12.87
CA CYS A 261 -10.15 3.95 14.31
C CYS A 261 -11.63 3.97 14.66
N GLU A 262 -12.07 3.00 15.45
CA GLU A 262 -13.43 2.92 15.98
C GLU A 262 -13.32 2.71 17.49
N ASP A 263 -13.62 3.75 18.27
CA ASP A 263 -13.39 3.77 19.71
C ASP A 263 -11.91 3.42 20.06
N GLU A 264 -11.71 2.38 20.84
CA GLU A 264 -10.40 1.84 21.23
C GLU A 264 -9.82 0.85 20.20
N ARG A 265 -10.50 0.64 19.06
CA ARG A 265 -10.05 -0.30 18.02
C ARG A 265 -9.20 0.40 16.96
N ARG A 266 -8.20 -0.33 16.47
CA ARG A 266 -7.26 0.08 15.42
C ARG A 266 -7.28 -0.95 14.30
N HIS A 267 -7.57 -0.49 13.10
CA HIS A 267 -7.56 -1.31 11.90
C HIS A 267 -6.14 -1.52 11.34
N PHE A 268 -5.85 -2.71 10.82
CA PHE A 268 -4.66 -3.03 10.05
C PHE A 268 -5.03 -4.07 8.99
N THR A 269 -4.36 -4.07 7.85
CA THR A 269 -4.37 -5.24 6.96
C THR A 269 -3.09 -6.03 7.16
N VAL A 270 -3.19 -7.27 7.65
CA VAL A 270 -2.05 -8.12 7.95
C VAL A 270 -1.80 -9.08 6.80
N VAL A 271 -0.57 -9.09 6.29
CA VAL A 271 -0.11 -9.99 5.23
C VAL A 271 0.94 -10.92 5.78
N ASP A 272 0.66 -12.22 5.75
CA ASP A 272 1.65 -13.24 6.06
C ASP A 272 2.29 -13.72 4.75
N MET A 273 3.62 -13.67 4.70
CA MET A 273 4.45 -14.08 3.58
C MET A 273 5.20 -15.36 3.94
N ALA A 274 5.37 -16.26 2.97
CA ALA A 274 6.30 -17.39 3.08
C ALA A 274 6.89 -17.73 1.71
N ALA A 275 8.15 -18.16 1.70
CA ALA A 275 8.85 -18.55 0.47
C ALA A 275 8.76 -17.50 -0.66
N GLY A 276 8.84 -16.22 -0.27
CA GLY A 276 8.79 -15.08 -1.20
C GLY A 276 7.40 -14.76 -1.76
N ARG A 277 6.34 -15.30 -1.16
CA ARG A 277 4.96 -15.19 -1.65
C ARG A 277 3.98 -14.87 -0.54
N VAL A 278 2.83 -14.33 -0.91
CA VAL A 278 1.73 -14.06 0.03
C VAL A 278 1.00 -15.37 0.33
N GLU A 279 0.95 -15.74 1.62
CA GLU A 279 0.21 -16.90 2.12
C GLU A 279 -1.20 -16.52 2.55
N SER A 280 -1.36 -15.38 3.24
CA SER A 280 -2.68 -14.87 3.60
C SER A 280 -2.72 -13.35 3.75
N VAL A 281 -3.90 -12.78 3.54
CA VAL A 281 -4.23 -11.38 3.82
C VAL A 281 -5.45 -11.37 4.73
N ARG A 282 -5.37 -10.61 5.83
CA ARG A 282 -6.44 -10.48 6.82
C ARG A 282 -6.73 -9.01 7.09
N GLU A 283 -8.01 -8.64 7.03
CA GLU A 283 -8.47 -7.42 7.67
C GLU A 283 -8.46 -7.66 9.18
N THR A 284 -7.82 -6.80 9.96
CA THR A 284 -7.57 -7.03 11.38
C THR A 284 -7.92 -5.80 12.19
N TRP A 285 -8.76 -5.96 13.22
CA TRP A 285 -9.04 -4.94 14.21
C TRP A 285 -8.45 -5.35 15.55
N VAL A 286 -7.65 -4.47 16.14
CA VAL A 286 -7.05 -4.66 17.47
C VAL A 286 -7.70 -3.69 18.44
N ALA A 287 -8.26 -4.18 19.54
CA ALA A 287 -8.74 -3.35 20.64
C ALA A 287 -7.58 -3.02 21.58
N VAL A 288 -7.44 -1.74 21.91
CA VAL A 288 -6.40 -1.23 22.82
C VAL A 288 -7.10 -0.50 23.98
N PRO A 289 -7.61 -1.24 24.97
CA PRO A 289 -8.35 -0.65 26.07
C PRO A 289 -7.45 0.23 26.94
N LYS A 290 -8.01 1.32 27.49
CA LYS A 290 -7.29 2.17 28.45
C LYS A 290 -6.69 1.39 29.62
N ASP A 291 -7.45 0.42 30.12
CA ASP A 291 -7.13 -0.38 31.31
C ASP A 291 -7.02 -1.87 30.95
N GLY A 292 -6.02 -2.24 30.16
CA GLY A 292 -5.74 -3.65 29.86
C GLY A 292 -4.75 -3.87 28.71
N PRO A 293 -4.35 -5.12 28.45
CA PRO A 293 -3.54 -5.44 27.29
C PRO A 293 -4.33 -5.31 26.00
N ALA A 294 -3.64 -4.90 24.92
CA ALA A 294 -4.20 -4.97 23.58
C ALA A 294 -4.57 -6.41 23.23
N HIS A 295 -5.69 -6.60 22.53
CA HIS A 295 -6.15 -7.91 22.08
C HIS A 295 -6.83 -7.83 20.71
N LEU A 296 -6.87 -8.96 20.02
CA LEU A 296 -7.53 -9.09 18.73
C LEU A 296 -9.04 -8.93 18.91
N ALA A 297 -9.65 -7.93 18.28
CA ALA A 297 -11.08 -7.69 18.33
C ALA A 297 -11.82 -8.51 17.27
N CYS A 298 -11.36 -8.44 16.02
CA CYS A 298 -11.84 -9.30 14.94
C CYS A 298 -10.82 -9.42 13.82
N GLU A 299 -10.92 -10.51 13.06
CA GLU A 299 -10.19 -10.73 11.82
C GLU A 299 -11.11 -11.28 10.74
N GLU A 300 -10.96 -10.78 9.52
CA GLU A 300 -11.58 -11.32 8.32
C GLU A 300 -10.50 -11.77 7.33
N VAL A 301 -10.61 -13.00 6.83
CA VAL A 301 -9.67 -13.51 5.82
C VAL A 301 -10.08 -13.00 4.44
N LEU A 302 -9.28 -12.09 3.89
CA LEU A 302 -9.47 -11.55 2.54
C LEU A 302 -8.84 -12.46 1.46
N PHE A 303 -7.75 -13.15 1.82
CA PHE A 303 -7.07 -14.10 0.97
C PHE A 303 -6.34 -15.14 1.82
N ALA A 304 -6.35 -16.40 1.38
CA ALA A 304 -5.51 -17.46 1.92
C ALA A 304 -5.19 -18.48 0.83
N HIS A 305 -3.91 -18.82 0.70
CA HIS A 305 -3.49 -19.89 -0.19
C HIS A 305 -3.95 -21.23 0.41
N ARG A 306 -4.78 -22.00 -0.31
CA ARG A 306 -5.16 -23.34 0.15
C ARG A 306 -3.95 -24.27 -0.03
N PRO A 307 -3.55 -25.04 0.98
CA PRO A 307 -2.52 -26.06 0.79
C PRO A 307 -3.02 -27.05 -0.26
N VAL A 308 -2.19 -27.30 -1.28
CA VAL A 308 -2.40 -28.45 -2.17
C VAL A 308 -2.23 -29.69 -1.31
N LEU A 309 -3.32 -30.35 -0.95
CA LEU A 309 -3.26 -31.68 -0.37
C LEU A 309 -2.52 -32.55 -1.38
N ALA A 310 -1.30 -32.96 -1.02
CA ALA A 310 -0.56 -33.94 -1.80
C ALA A 310 -1.40 -35.22 -1.81
N VAL A 311 -2.08 -35.47 -2.93
CA VAL A 311 -2.69 -36.77 -3.20
C VAL A 311 -1.54 -37.77 -3.17
N LYS A 312 -1.42 -38.50 -2.06
CA LYS A 312 -0.55 -39.67 -1.98
C LYS A 312 -1.10 -40.67 -3.00
N ASN A 313 -0.53 -40.67 -4.20
CA ASN A 313 -0.69 -41.78 -5.13
C ASN A 313 -0.18 -43.03 -4.41
N ARG A 314 -1.11 -43.84 -3.89
CA ARG A 314 -0.83 -45.24 -3.57
C ARG A 314 -0.59 -45.95 -4.91
N ALA A 315 0.64 -45.90 -5.39
CA ALA A 315 1.14 -46.93 -6.29
C ALA A 315 1.22 -48.23 -5.49
N GLN A 316 0.14 -49.01 -5.49
CA GLN A 316 0.25 -50.43 -5.21
C GLN A 316 0.75 -51.11 -6.50
N GLY A 317 2.06 -51.07 -6.68
CA GLY A 317 2.74 -52.12 -7.42
C GLY A 317 2.74 -53.37 -6.55
N LYS A 318 2.00 -54.40 -6.97
CA LYS A 318 2.39 -55.78 -6.70
C LYS A 318 2.62 -56.46 -8.03
N THR A 319 3.89 -56.62 -8.34
CA THR A 319 4.42 -57.54 -9.33
C THR A 319 4.13 -58.99 -8.94
N LYS A 320 3.78 -59.74 -9.99
CA LYS A 320 3.81 -61.19 -10.20
C LYS A 320 4.51 -62.05 -9.14
N SER A 321 3.82 -63.13 -8.81
CA SER A 321 4.33 -64.52 -8.91
C SER A 321 3.18 -65.38 -9.40
#